data_AF-A0A4V2Y4U6-F1
#
_entry.id   AF-A0A4V2Y4U6-F1
#
_cell.length_a   1.000
_cell.length_b   1.000
_cell.length_c   1.000
_cell.angle_alpha   90.00
_cell.angle_beta   90.00
_cell.angle_gamma   90.00
#
_symmetry.space_group_name_H-M   'P 1'
#
loop_
_entity.id
_entity.type
_entity.pdbx_description
1 polymer ?
#
loop_
_entity_poly.entity_id
_entity_poly.type
_entity_poly.pdbx_seq_one_letter_code
_entity_poly.pdbx_strand_id
1 'polypeptide(L)' 'MSAHTPLRPTWLCRVDAHPWPCGAARLGLLARFADRSELVAYLEVLRELAHGDLTDLGGGREPNLTHRFLTWASPHV' A
#
# COMPACT_ATOMS: atom_id res chain seq x y z
N MET A 1 -13.13 -14.46 6.31
CA MET A 1 -12.14 -13.80 5.42
C MET A 1 -11.47 -12.70 6.22
N SER A 2 -10.19 -12.85 6.54
CA SER A 2 -9.46 -11.85 7.34
C SER A 2 -9.13 -10.61 6.51
N ALA A 3 -9.21 -9.43 7.10
CA ALA A 3 -8.89 -8.18 6.40
C ALA A 3 -7.36 -8.04 6.20
N HIS A 4 -6.92 -7.94 4.95
CA HIS A 4 -5.51 -7.72 4.61
C HIS A 4 -5.11 -6.26 4.85
N THR A 5 -4.84 -5.92 6.11
CA THR A 5 -4.47 -4.56 6.57
C THR A 5 -2.95 -4.44 6.78
N PRO A 6 -2.39 -3.21 6.69
CA PRO A 6 -0.96 -2.99 6.91
C PRO A 6 -0.59 -3.06 8.39
N LEU A 7 0.51 -3.72 8.70
CA LEU A 7 1.16 -3.72 10.02
C LEU A 7 2.24 -2.64 10.03
N ARG A 8 2.08 -1.62 10.87
CA ARG A 8 3.08 -0.55 11.08
C ARG A 8 4.09 -0.99 12.15
N PRO A 9 5.38 -0.63 12.08
CA PRO A 9 6.02 0.21 11.06
C PRO A 9 6.58 -0.56 9.85
N THR A 10 6.47 -1.90 9.80
CA THR A 10 7.11 -2.71 8.74
C THR A 10 6.36 -2.68 7.40
N TRP A 11 5.12 -2.21 7.40
CA TRP A 11 4.20 -2.20 6.25
C TRP A 11 4.01 -3.57 5.60
N LEU A 12 4.12 -4.65 6.38
CA LEU A 12 3.75 -5.99 5.94
C LEU A 12 2.25 -6.22 6.13
N CYS A 13 1.66 -7.11 5.35
CA CYS A 13 0.28 -7.51 5.55
C CYS A 13 0.14 -8.38 6.81
N ARG A 14 -0.86 -8.09 7.65
CA ARG A 14 -1.15 -8.90 8.86
C ARG A 14 -1.50 -10.37 8.58
N VAL A 15 -1.96 -10.70 7.38
CA VAL A 15 -2.50 -12.02 7.05
C VAL A 15 -1.45 -12.91 6.39
N ASP A 16 -0.71 -12.37 5.42
CA ASP A 16 0.20 -13.14 4.58
C ASP A 16 1.66 -12.69 4.67
N ALA A 17 1.97 -11.70 5.51
CA ALA A 17 3.30 -11.12 5.71
C ALA A 17 3.99 -10.57 4.44
N HIS A 18 3.29 -10.44 3.32
CA HIS A 18 3.84 -9.81 2.11
C HIS A 18 3.88 -8.28 2.27
N PRO A 19 4.72 -7.58 1.47
CA PRO A 19 4.69 -6.12 1.41
C PRO A 19 3.28 -5.61 1.08
N TRP A 20 2.66 -4.88 2.01
CA TRP A 20 1.36 -4.29 1.81
C TRP A 20 1.44 -3.06 0.87
N PRO A 21 0.58 -2.87 -0.14
CA PRO A 21 -0.60 -3.66 -0.45
C PRO A 21 -0.25 -4.95 -1.19
N CYS A 22 -0.56 -6.09 -0.57
CA CYS A 22 -0.49 -7.42 -1.19
C CYS A 22 -1.69 -7.63 -2.14
N GLY A 23 -1.68 -8.69 -2.96
CA GLY A 23 -2.73 -8.92 -3.97
C GLY A 23 -4.15 -8.88 -3.42
N ALA A 24 -4.41 -9.55 -2.29
CA ALA A 24 -5.72 -9.53 -1.65
C ALA A 24 -6.11 -8.15 -1.08
N ALA A 25 -5.14 -7.40 -0.53
CA ALA A 25 -5.38 -6.02 -0.11
C ALA A 25 -5.75 -5.12 -1.29
N ARG A 26 -5.06 -5.27 -2.43
CA ARG A 26 -5.35 -4.51 -3.66
C ARG A 26 -6.77 -4.74 -4.14
N LEU A 27 -7.21 -6.01 -4.19
CA LEU A 27 -8.59 -6.36 -4.55
C LEU A 27 -9.62 -5.80 -3.57
N GLY A 28 -9.34 -5.87 -2.25
CA GLY A 28 -10.22 -5.29 -1.25
C GLY A 28 -10.34 -3.76 -1.35
N LEU A 29 -9.23 -3.07 -1.65
CA LEU A 29 -9.21 -1.63 -1.90
C LEU A 29 -9.97 -1.26 -3.19
N LEU A 30 -9.75 -2.02 -4.27
CA LEU A 30 -10.51 -1.90 -5.52
C LEU A 30 -12.02 -2.04 -5.31
N ALA A 31 -12.45 -2.99 -4.48
CA ALA A 31 -13.86 -3.20 -4.19
C ALA A 31 -14.46 -2.13 -3.26
N ARG A 32 -13.63 -1.51 -2.40
CA ARG A 32 -14.07 -0.50 -1.44
C ARG A 32 -14.27 0.88 -2.06
N PHE A 33 -13.42 1.26 -3.01
CA PHE A 33 -13.44 2.59 -3.63
C PHE A 33 -14.09 2.51 -5.01
N ALA A 34 -15.26 3.15 -5.16
CA ALA A 34 -15.94 3.24 -6.44
C ALA A 34 -15.21 4.20 -7.41
N ASP A 35 -14.67 5.31 -6.89
CA ASP A 35 -13.86 6.25 -7.65
C ASP A 35 -12.36 5.90 -7.53
N ARG A 36 -11.69 5.82 -8.69
CA ARG A 36 -10.27 5.51 -8.76
C ARG A 36 -9.39 6.65 -8.21
N SER A 37 -9.82 7.89 -8.38
CA SER A 37 -9.12 9.08 -7.91
C SER A 37 -9.08 9.13 -6.39
N GLU A 38 -10.18 8.78 -5.72
CA GLU A 38 -10.24 8.66 -4.26
C GLU A 38 -9.30 7.58 -3.73
N LEU A 39 -9.24 6.44 -4.41
CA LEU A 39 -8.29 5.39 -4.06
C LEU A 39 -6.83 5.86 -4.19
N VAL A 40 -6.50 6.54 -5.29
CA VAL A 40 -5.15 7.05 -5.52
C VAL A 40 -4.78 8.06 -4.44
N ALA A 41 -5.65 9.03 -4.13
CA ALA A 41 -5.42 10.00 -3.06
C ALA A 41 -5.22 9.32 -1.69
N TYR A 42 -6.02 8.29 -1.39
CA TYR A 42 -5.84 7.49 -0.17
C TYR A 42 -4.49 6.76 -0.13
N LEU A 43 -4.09 6.16 -1.26
CA LEU A 43 -2.81 5.44 -1.37
C LEU A 43 -1.60 6.37 -1.33
N GLU A 44 -1.71 7.61 -1.81
CA GLU A 44 -0.66 8.63 -1.70
C GLU A 44 -0.36 8.99 -0.24
N VAL A 45 -1.40 9.20 0.57
CA VAL A 45 -1.25 9.46 2.01
C VAL A 45 -0.56 8.27 2.70
N LEU A 46 -0.98 7.04 2.38
CA LEU A 46 -0.36 5.85 2.94
C LEU A 46 1.09 5.67 2.47
N ARG A 47 1.41 6.02 1.22
CA ARG A 47 2.78 5.97 0.68
C ARG A 47 3.72 6.88 1.49
N GLU A 48 3.30 8.11 1.82
CA GLU A 48 4.11 9.03 2.62
C GLU A 48 4.34 8.50 4.04
N LEU A 49 3.27 7.99 4.67
CA LEU A 49 3.40 7.37 5.99
C LEU A 49 4.31 6.13 5.96
N ALA A 50 4.28 5.37 4.86
CA ALA A 50 5.17 4.23 4.66
C ALA A 50 6.61 4.65 4.49
N HIS A 51 6.83 5.73 3.74
CA HIS A 51 8.16 6.29 3.54
C HIS A 51 8.80 6.71 4.88
N GLY A 52 8.07 7.43 5.73
CA GLY A 52 8.56 7.83 7.06
C GLY A 52 8.93 6.62 7.93
N ASP A 53 7.98 5.72 8.16
CA ASP A 53 8.20 4.55 9.01
C ASP A 53 9.35 3.64 8.55
N LEU A 54 9.45 3.38 7.24
CA LEU A 54 10.47 2.50 6.69
C LEU A 54 11.86 3.16 6.72
N THR A 55 11.91 4.49 6.59
CA THR A 55 13.13 5.27 6.78
C THR A 55 13.61 5.19 8.23
N ASP A 56 12.69 5.39 9.19
CA ASP A 56 13.00 5.34 10.62
C ASP A 56 13.44 3.94 11.08
N LEU A 57 12.89 2.88 10.47
CA LEU A 57 13.30 1.49 10.73
C LEU A 57 14.73 1.15 10.24
N GLY A 58 15.42 2.08 9.57
CA GLY A 58 16.74 1.82 8.98
C GLY A 58 16.68 0.91 7.75
N GLY A 59 15.49 0.75 7.15
CA GLY A 59 15.24 -0.05 5.95
C GLY A 59 15.85 0.61 4.72
N GLY A 60 17.16 0.50 4.57
CA GLY A 60 17.90 1.00 3.42
C GLY A 60 17.24 0.56 2.11
N ARG A 61 16.75 1.55 1.36
CA ARG A 61 16.22 1.43 -0.01
C ARG A 61 15.12 0.38 -0.19
N GLU A 62 13.96 0.63 0.40
CA GLU A 62 12.74 -0.03 -0.04
C GLU A 62 12.46 0.26 -1.53
N PRO A 63 12.21 -0.75 -2.37
CA PRO A 63 12.01 -0.57 -3.80
C PRO A 63 10.79 0.32 -4.04
N ASN A 64 11.03 1.44 -4.72
CA ASN A 64 10.07 2.36 -5.33
C ASN A 64 8.64 2.26 -4.73
N LEU A 65 8.41 2.94 -3.60
CA LEU A 65 7.09 2.96 -2.94
C LEU A 65 5.98 3.49 -3.86
N THR A 66 6.31 4.36 -4.82
CA THR A 66 5.38 4.79 -5.86
C THR A 66 4.92 3.62 -6.72
N HIS A 67 5.82 2.75 -7.16
CA HIS A 67 5.44 1.52 -7.85
C HIS A 67 4.65 0.56 -6.96
N ARG A 68 5.02 0.44 -5.68
CA ARG A 68 4.31 -0.47 -4.76
C ARG A 68 2.87 -0.03 -4.46
N PHE A 69 2.65 1.27 -4.23
CA PHE A 69 1.37 1.82 -3.81
C PHE A 69 0.51 2.31 -4.98
N LEU A 70 1.10 2.93 -6.01
CA LEU A 70 0.33 3.74 -6.97
C LEU A 70 0.23 3.15 -8.38
N THR A 71 1.24 2.46 -8.92
CA THR A 71 1.22 2.06 -10.35
C THR A 71 0.12 1.07 -10.72
N TRP A 72 -0.31 0.21 -9.79
CA TRP A 72 -1.47 -0.66 -10.01
C TRP A 72 -2.81 0.06 -9.80
N ALA A 73 -2.78 1.23 -9.13
CA ALA A 73 -3.93 2.04 -8.77
C ALA A 73 -4.28 3.08 -9.86
N SER A 74 -3.30 3.56 -10.61
CA SER A 74 -3.56 4.48 -11.71
C SER A 74 -4.17 3.73 -12.92
N PRO A 75 -5.20 4.28 -13.58
CA PRO A 75 -5.54 3.85 -14.93
C PRO A 75 -4.30 4.07 -15.80
N HIS A 76 -3.83 3.02 -16.49
CA HIS A 76 -2.86 3.22 -17.55
C HIS A 76 -3.56 4.02 -18.65
N VAL A 77 -3.18 5.28 -18.80
CA VAL A 77 -3.50 6.10 -19.97
C VAL A 77 -2.60 5.67 -21.13
#